data_AF-A0A833G4B5-F1
#
_entry.id   AF-A0A833G4B5-F1
#
_cell.length_a   1.000
_cell.length_b   1.000
_cell.length_c   1.000
_cell.angle_alpha   90.00
_cell.angle_beta   90.00
_cell.angle_gamma   90.00
#
_symmetry.space_group_name_H-M   'P 1'
#
loop_
_entity.id
_entity.type
_entity.pdbx_description
1 polymer ?
#
loop_
_entity_poly.entity_id
_entity_poly.type
_entity_poly.pdbx_seq_one_letter_code
_entity_poly.pdbx_strand_id
1 'polypeptide(L)' 'AAGGRLAHVTRHMTGLFHGLPGARRWRQALSTEAVKPGADPQVLRDALAHVRLGEQAEAA' A
#
# COMPACT_ATOMS: atom_id res chain seq x y z
N ALA A 1 21.08 -14.30 -0.44
CA ALA A 1 20.84 -12.90 -0.83
C ALA A 1 20.23 -12.14 0.35
N ALA A 2 20.58 -10.87 0.57
CA ALA A 2 20.19 -10.08 1.75
C ALA A 2 18.85 -9.30 1.61
N GLY A 3 18.09 -9.55 0.54
CA GLY A 3 16.88 -8.76 0.23
C GLY A 3 17.19 -7.38 -0.38
N GLY A 4 16.14 -6.60 -0.65
CA GLY A 4 16.23 -5.25 -1.21
C GLY A 4 15.31 -4.26 -0.49
N ARG A 5 15.40 -2.97 -0.83
CA ARG A 5 14.57 -1.91 -0.21
C ARG A 5 13.09 -2.11 -0.52
N LEU A 6 12.23 -1.95 0.50
CA LEU A 6 10.79 -2.08 0.35
C LEU A 6 10.22 -1.14 -0.74
N ALA A 7 10.69 0.11 -0.78
CA ALA A 7 10.37 1.09 -1.82
C ALA A 7 10.56 0.60 -3.26
N HIS A 8 11.49 -0.33 -3.51
CA HIS A 8 11.71 -0.85 -4.86
C HIS A 8 10.54 -1.69 -5.37
N VAL A 9 9.80 -2.31 -4.45
CA VAL A 9 8.60 -3.09 -4.76
C VAL A 9 7.37 -2.19 -4.67
N THR A 10 7.22 -1.46 -3.57
CA THR A 10 5.98 -0.71 -3.27
C THR A 10 5.70 0.44 -4.22
N ARG A 11 6.71 1.00 -4.90
CA ARG A 11 6.50 2.03 -5.95
C ARG A 11 5.50 1.58 -7.02
N HIS A 12 5.49 0.28 -7.34
CA HIS A 12 4.59 -0.33 -8.34
C HIS A 12 3.21 -0.66 -7.76
N MET A 13 3.06 -0.64 -6.44
CA MET A 13 1.84 -1.03 -5.73
C MET A 13 0.94 0.18 -5.40
N THR A 14 1.42 1.41 -5.61
CA THR A 14 0.73 2.66 -5.26
C THR A 14 -0.66 2.82 -5.89
N GLY A 15 -0.89 2.17 -7.04
CA GLY A 15 -2.16 2.20 -7.78
C GLY A 15 -3.12 1.04 -7.51
N LEU A 16 -2.75 0.03 -6.71
CA LEU A 16 -3.50 -1.23 -6.60
C LEU A 16 -4.96 -1.08 -6.17
N PHE A 17 -5.27 -0.06 -5.36
CA PHE A 17 -6.59 0.12 -4.76
C PHE A 17 -7.33 1.35 -5.30
N HIS A 18 -7.00 1.82 -6.49
CA HIS A 18 -7.69 2.98 -7.09
C HIS A 18 -9.21 2.78 -7.09
N GLY A 19 -9.95 3.82 -6.67
CA GLY A 19 -11.41 3.80 -6.60
C GLY A 19 -11.98 3.27 -5.28
N LEU A 20 -11.16 2.65 -4.42
CA LEU A 20 -11.63 2.11 -3.14
C LEU A 20 -11.58 3.15 -2.01
N PRO A 21 -12.51 3.10 -1.04
CA PRO A 21 -12.36 3.82 0.22
C PRO A 21 -11.03 3.45 0.89
N GLY A 22 -10.23 4.47 1.22
CA GLY A 22 -8.90 4.28 1.83
C GLY A 22 -7.72 4.24 0.85
N ALA A 23 -7.95 4.22 -0.47
CA ALA A 23 -6.90 4.18 -1.49
C ALA A 23 -5.87 5.32 -1.36
N ARG A 24 -6.33 6.52 -0.96
CA ARG A 24 -5.44 7.66 -0.71
C ARG A 24 -4.46 7.37 0.43
N ARG A 25 -4.93 6.74 1.51
CA ARG A 25 -4.12 6.44 2.68
C ARG A 25 -3.11 5.33 2.38
N TRP A 26 -3.52 4.32 1.60
CA TRP A 26 -2.61 3.33 1.02
C TRP A 26 -1.45 3.99 0.27
N ARG A 27 -1.77 4.86 -0.70
CA ARG A 27 -0.75 5.57 -1.49
C ARG A 27 0.18 6.39 -0.59
N GLN A 28 -0.38 7.12 0.38
CA GLN A 28 0.40 7.92 1.32
C GLN A 28 1.40 7.04 2.08
N ALA A 29 0.96 5.93 2.68
CA ALA A 29 1.84 5.04 3.44
C ALA A 29 2.97 4.46 2.59
N LEU A 30 2.70 4.05 1.34
CA LEU A 30 3.75 3.56 0.46
C LEU A 30 4.74 4.64 0.03
N SER A 31 4.29 5.89 -0.12
CA SER A 31 5.17 7.01 -0.48
C SER A 31 5.99 7.55 0.70
N THR A 32 5.51 7.42 1.94
CA THR A 32 6.19 7.99 3.13
C THR A 32 6.87 6.95 4.01
N GLU A 33 6.24 5.80 4.26
CA GLU A 33 6.75 4.81 5.21
C GLU A 33 7.66 3.79 4.52
N ALA A 34 7.32 3.33 3.31
CA ALA A 34 8.10 2.30 2.62
C ALA A 34 9.47 2.79 2.09
N VAL A 35 9.70 4.11 2.06
CA VAL A 35 10.97 4.74 1.66
C VAL A 35 11.96 4.92 2.83
N LYS A 36 11.51 4.73 4.07
CA LYS A 36 12.34 4.91 5.26
C LYS A 36 13.40 3.80 5.36
N PRO A 37 14.61 4.10 5.88
CA PRO A 37 15.56 3.06 6.27
C PRO A 37 14.91 2.08 7.25
N GLY A 38 15.09 0.78 7.02
CA GLY A 38 14.51 -0.27 7.88
C GLY A 38 13.02 -0.53 7.66
N ALA A 39 12.38 0.08 6.66
CA ALA A 39 11.00 -0.23 6.32
C ALA A 39 10.82 -1.73 6.00
N ASP A 40 9.82 -2.32 6.64
CA ASP A 40 9.55 -3.75 6.60
C ASP A 40 8.12 -4.04 6.08
N PRO A 41 7.75 -5.31 5.89
CA PRO A 41 6.42 -5.68 5.41
C PRO A 41 5.25 -5.24 6.30
N GLN A 42 5.48 -4.81 7.55
CA GLN A 42 4.42 -4.28 8.41
C GLN A 42 3.79 -3.03 7.79
N VAL A 43 4.58 -2.20 7.10
CA VAL A 43 4.09 -1.03 6.37
C VAL A 43 2.96 -1.39 5.40
N LEU A 44 3.08 -2.55 4.72
CA LEU A 44 2.04 -3.03 3.81
C LEU A 44 0.77 -3.45 4.57
N ARG A 45 0.91 -4.12 5.71
CA ARG A 45 -0.23 -4.55 6.54
C ARG A 45 -0.97 -3.35 7.11
N ASP A 46 -0.25 -2.37 7.64
CA ASP A 46 -0.82 -1.15 8.20
C ASP A 46 -1.50 -0.30 7.11
N ALA A 47 -0.86 -0.18 5.94
CA ALA A 47 -1.46 0.50 4.80
C ALA A 47 -2.74 -0.20 4.33
N LEU A 48 -2.75 -1.54 4.29
CA LEU A 48 -3.90 -2.33 3.85
C LEU A 48 -5.09 -2.20 4.80
N ALA A 49 -4.85 -2.07 6.11
CA ALA A 49 -5.89 -1.90 7.12
C ALA A 49 -6.76 -0.64 6.89
N HIS A 50 -6.27 0.33 6.11
CA HIS A 50 -7.03 1.51 5.73
C HIS A 50 -7.94 1.29 4.51
N VAL A 51 -7.70 0.25 3.71
CA VAL A 51 -8.43 0.00 2.47
C VAL A 51 -9.62 -0.92 2.75
N ARG A 52 -10.81 -0.48 2.34
CA ARG A 52 -12.00 -1.33 2.39
C ARG A 52 -12.10 -2.13 1.10
N LEU A 53 -11.72 -3.40 1.18
CA LEU A 53 -11.87 -4.36 0.10
C LEU A 53 -13.33 -4.86 0.08
N GLY A 54 -14.14 -4.36 -0.85
CA GLY A 54 -15.50 -4.87 -1.11
C GLY A 54 -16.64 -4.22 -0.33
N GLU A 55 -17.22 -3.17 -0.91
CA GLU A 55 -18.69 -2.93 -1.02
C GLU A 55 -19.06 -2.45 -2.45
N GLN A 56 -18.11 -2.50 -3.39
CA GLN A 56 -18.18 -1.81 -4.70
C GLN A 56 -18.16 -2.78 -5.90
N ALA A 57 -18.33 -4.08 -5.69
CA ALA A 57 -18.42 -5.07 -6.77
C ALA A 57 -19.86 -5.36 -7.24
N GLU A 58 -20.89 -4.87 -6.52
CA GLU A 58 -22.31 -5.11 -6.86
C GLU A 58 -22.98 -3.95 -7.64
N ALA A 59 -22.26 -2.85 -7.92
CA ALA A 59 -22.83 -1.66 -8.53
C ALA A 59 -22.18 -1.27 -9.88
N ALA A 60 -21.80 -2.26 -10.69
CA ALA A 60 -21.30 -2.05 -12.06
C ALA A 60 -22.05 -2.95 -13.05
#